data_AF-A0A954YPA6-F1
#
_entry.id   AF-A0A954YPA6-F1
#
_cell.length_a   1.000
_cell.length_b   1.000
_cell.length_c   1.000
_cell.angle_alpha   90.00
_cell.angle_beta   90.00
_cell.angle_gamma   90.00
#
_symmetry.space_group_name_H-M   'P 1'
#
loop_
_entity.id
_entity.type
_entity.pdbx_description
1 polymer ?
#
loop_
_entity_poly.entity_id
_entity_poly.type
_entity_poly.pdbx_seq_one_letter_code
_entity_poly.pdbx_strand_id
1 'polypeptide(L)'
;PLTWMEAQRLQGYRLDYDSKTDASLQAALERIDQDVRKTLEIKADDRSFGVLSLNDQKLAMLEPDRMFYGASVPKIAILLAYFETHPDAATNLPDDVRDELGRMIKNSDNVLAAKYGAMIGIEKVQEIAKSKRYQFFDKDHGGGLWYGKHYGKDSPRIGDPIHDHSHGATVRQCLRYYLLMEQLKLVNAEASLTMMEIFASEQLEHGQSKFVKGLSSKADSILRKSGTWRDWHLDTARVRHGDHFYLIAGMVNHPKGAEYLSEMASRIDALICNNASPSNVVAQVDGQQPLVKVADVVPGIVLDLRYATTDNFTGEQLYPQATCLLRKNAADRLARVQANLRERGLGLKIYDGYRPLSVQKKMWKLVPDPRYVADPKDGSRHNRGCAVDVTLVDADGHELEMPTGYDDFTEAAHQDYEGGSPASRRNRNLLRAAMESEGFVALDTEWWHFDAPDWQAHPVMDVPLASVGN
;
A
#
# COMPACT_ATOMS: atom_id res chain seq x y z
N PRO A 1 -14.67 11.36 -2.13
CA PRO A 1 -15.10 11.85 -0.80
C PRO A 1 -15.51 10.68 0.12
N LEU A 2 -15.43 10.89 1.44
CA LEU A 2 -16.13 10.04 2.40
C LEU A 2 -17.64 10.02 2.16
N THR A 3 -18.32 8.95 2.56
CA THR A 3 -19.78 8.97 2.69
C THR A 3 -20.19 9.98 3.77
N TRP A 4 -21.42 10.49 3.70
CA TRP A 4 -21.93 11.46 4.67
C TRP A 4 -21.83 10.95 6.13
N MET A 5 -22.09 9.66 6.36
CA MET A 5 -21.94 9.04 7.68
C MET A 5 -20.49 8.99 8.17
N GLU A 6 -19.52 8.72 7.29
CA GLU A 6 -18.10 8.70 7.65
C GLU A 6 -17.59 10.11 7.96
N ALA A 7 -17.97 11.09 7.14
CA ALA A 7 -17.66 12.50 7.39
C ALA A 7 -18.26 13.00 8.72
N GLN A 8 -19.47 12.52 9.08
CA GLN A 8 -20.13 12.86 10.34
C GLN A 8 -19.36 12.34 11.57
N ARG A 9 -18.79 11.13 11.50
CA ARG A 9 -17.99 10.54 12.60
C ARG A 9 -16.73 11.35 12.89
N LEU A 10 -16.17 12.00 11.87
CA LEU A 10 -14.97 12.81 12.01
C LEU A 10 -15.25 14.21 12.54
N GLN A 11 -16.50 14.70 12.54
CA GLN A 11 -16.80 16.10 12.89
C GLN A 11 -16.32 16.53 14.28
N GLY A 12 -16.30 15.59 15.24
CA GLY A 12 -15.84 15.83 16.61
C GLY A 12 -14.33 15.64 16.83
N TYR A 13 -13.63 15.01 15.88
CA TYR A 13 -12.20 14.75 16.04
C TYR A 13 -11.38 16.00 15.77
N ARG A 14 -10.44 16.31 16.66
CA ARG A 14 -9.52 17.43 16.52
C ARG A 14 -8.09 16.92 16.62
N LEU A 15 -7.29 17.28 15.61
CA LEU A 15 -5.84 17.11 15.64
C LEU A 15 -5.23 18.44 16.08
N ASP A 16 -4.94 18.57 17.37
CA ASP A 16 -4.33 19.71 18.03
C ASP A 16 -2.94 19.30 18.58
N TYR A 17 -2.20 20.19 19.22
CA TYR A 17 -0.83 19.91 19.69
C TYR A 17 -0.77 18.89 20.84
N ASP A 18 -1.85 18.75 21.60
CA ASP A 18 -2.02 17.83 22.73
C ASP A 18 -2.75 16.53 22.35
N SER A 19 -3.10 16.34 21.06
CA SER A 19 -3.75 15.11 20.59
C SER A 19 -2.92 13.88 20.94
N LYS A 20 -3.57 12.96 21.65
CA LYS A 20 -2.95 11.70 22.07
C LYS A 20 -2.84 10.74 20.90
N THR A 21 -1.72 10.02 20.86
CA THR A 21 -1.52 8.92 19.92
C THR A 21 -2.19 7.64 20.45
N ASP A 22 -2.62 6.78 19.54
CA ASP A 22 -2.97 5.40 19.88
C ASP A 22 -1.67 4.67 20.23
N ALA A 23 -1.57 4.19 21.46
CA ALA A 23 -0.32 3.64 22.01
C ALA A 23 0.29 2.55 21.15
N SER A 24 -0.54 1.83 20.40
CA SER A 24 -0.10 0.64 19.72
C SER A 24 0.17 0.85 18.24
N LEU A 25 -0.64 1.68 17.58
CA LEU A 25 -0.27 2.23 16.28
C LEU A 25 1.04 3.03 16.39
N GLN A 26 1.23 3.76 17.50
CA GLN A 26 2.46 4.47 17.81
C GLN A 26 3.65 3.54 17.93
N ALA A 27 3.57 2.50 18.77
CA ALA A 27 4.64 1.52 18.93
C ALA A 27 4.99 0.78 17.62
N ALA A 28 3.97 0.50 16.79
CA ALA A 28 4.17 -0.09 15.48
C ALA A 28 4.89 0.88 14.51
N LEU A 29 4.46 2.14 14.47
CA LEU A 29 5.08 3.18 13.65
C LEU A 29 6.55 3.41 14.06
N GLU A 30 6.86 3.47 15.35
CA GLU A 30 8.23 3.60 15.87
C GLU A 30 9.14 2.45 15.43
N ARG A 31 8.63 1.22 15.49
CA ARG A 31 9.38 0.02 15.07
C ARG A 31 9.64 0.01 13.57
N ILE A 32 8.62 0.30 12.77
CA ILE A 32 8.74 0.41 11.31
C ILE A 32 9.76 1.48 10.94
N ASP A 33 9.66 2.66 11.55
CA ASP A 33 10.61 3.74 11.35
C ASP A 33 12.05 3.31 11.71
N GLN A 34 12.25 2.69 12.87
CA GLN A 34 13.57 2.24 13.30
C GLN A 34 14.20 1.27 12.30
N ASP A 35 13.42 0.31 11.79
CA ASP A 35 13.88 -0.68 10.80
C ASP A 35 14.27 -0.02 9.47
N VAL A 36 13.37 0.81 8.92
CA VAL A 36 13.62 1.51 7.64
C VAL A 36 14.82 2.46 7.76
N ARG A 37 14.90 3.24 8.85
CA ARG A 37 16.04 4.13 9.09
C ARG A 37 17.36 3.38 9.24
N LYS A 38 17.37 2.24 9.93
CA LYS A 38 18.58 1.43 10.09
C LYS A 38 19.10 0.93 8.75
N THR A 39 18.20 0.44 7.89
CA THR A 39 18.53 -0.04 6.54
C THR A 39 19.02 1.07 5.62
N LEU A 40 18.42 2.26 5.70
CA LEU A 40 18.76 3.40 4.84
C LEU A 40 19.80 4.35 5.44
N GLU A 41 20.28 4.06 6.66
CA GLU A 41 21.27 4.86 7.40
C GLU A 41 20.80 6.30 7.70
N ILE A 42 19.51 6.49 7.97
CA ILE A 42 18.89 7.78 8.24
C ILE A 42 18.82 8.05 9.76
N LYS A 43 19.23 9.24 10.21
CA LYS A 43 19.13 9.62 11.62
C LYS A 43 17.69 9.99 11.98
N ALA A 44 17.32 9.80 13.25
CA ALA A 44 15.99 10.15 13.74
C ALA A 44 15.66 11.64 13.55
N ASP A 45 16.66 12.53 13.71
CA ASP A 45 16.49 13.98 13.56
C ASP A 45 16.29 14.46 12.12
N ASP A 46 16.68 13.63 11.14
CA ASP A 46 16.58 13.98 9.72
C ASP A 46 15.19 13.69 9.14
N ARG A 47 14.23 13.26 9.96
CA ARG A 47 12.90 12.87 9.49
C ARG A 47 11.77 13.19 10.47
N SER A 48 10.57 13.32 9.94
CA SER A 48 9.31 13.40 10.65
C SER A 48 8.26 12.57 9.89
N PHE A 49 7.34 11.92 10.60
CA PHE A 49 6.32 11.08 9.97
C PHE A 49 5.05 11.01 10.81
N GLY A 50 3.89 10.86 10.17
CA GLY A 50 2.63 10.63 10.88
C GLY A 50 1.56 9.99 10.03
N VAL A 51 0.67 9.29 10.70
CA VAL A 51 -0.52 8.65 10.13
C VAL A 51 -1.72 8.85 11.05
N LEU A 52 -2.87 9.13 10.45
CA LEU A 52 -4.17 9.18 11.13
C LEU A 52 -5.14 8.26 10.39
N SER A 53 -5.49 7.13 11.01
CA SER A 53 -6.59 6.29 10.55
C SER A 53 -7.92 7.01 10.79
N LEU A 54 -8.71 7.20 9.75
CA LEU A 54 -9.98 7.91 9.82
C LEU A 54 -11.15 6.97 10.14
N ASN A 55 -11.03 5.67 9.87
CA ASN A 55 -12.06 4.69 10.22
C ASN A 55 -12.29 4.61 11.74
N ASP A 56 -11.20 4.61 12.51
CA ASP A 56 -11.18 4.38 13.96
C ASP A 56 -10.47 5.48 14.75
N GLN A 57 -10.07 6.58 14.09
CA GLN A 57 -9.47 7.78 14.71
C GLN A 57 -8.15 7.52 15.44
N LYS A 58 -7.42 6.45 15.06
CA LYS A 58 -6.11 6.16 15.63
C LYS A 58 -5.01 7.00 14.99
N LEU A 59 -4.26 7.68 15.85
CA LEU A 59 -3.18 8.59 15.47
C LEU A 59 -1.83 8.02 15.89
N ALA A 60 -0.82 8.11 15.02
CA ALA A 60 0.57 7.87 15.38
C ALA A 60 1.48 8.86 14.66
N MET A 61 2.48 9.39 15.38
CA MET A 61 3.31 10.48 14.90
C MET A 61 4.72 10.40 15.48
N LEU A 62 5.69 10.87 14.70
CA LEU A 62 7.10 10.92 15.02
C LEU A 62 7.61 12.33 14.72
N GLU A 63 7.97 13.06 15.78
CA GLU A 63 8.42 14.46 15.70
C GLU A 63 7.48 15.35 14.86
N PRO A 64 6.14 15.33 15.10
CA PRO A 64 5.16 15.86 14.14
C PRO A 64 5.20 17.38 13.95
N ASP A 65 5.76 18.09 14.93
CA ASP A 65 5.84 19.55 14.96
C ASP A 65 7.25 20.06 14.60
N ARG A 66 8.14 19.18 14.16
CA ARG A 66 9.45 19.57 13.64
C ARG A 66 9.28 20.24 12.27
N MET A 67 9.73 21.48 12.17
CA MET A 67 9.70 22.26 10.93
C MET A 67 10.73 21.74 9.94
N PHE A 68 10.29 21.43 8.72
CA PHE A 68 11.15 21.08 7.59
C PHE A 68 11.06 22.15 6.51
N TYR A 69 12.12 22.27 5.69
CA TYR A 69 12.02 22.99 4.43
C TYR A 69 10.98 22.30 3.53
N GLY A 70 9.86 22.97 3.28
CA GLY A 70 8.64 22.39 2.70
C GLY A 70 8.72 22.05 1.21
N ALA A 71 9.74 22.54 0.50
CA ALA A 71 9.84 22.46 -0.96
C ALA A 71 8.52 22.86 -1.65
N SER A 72 7.86 21.94 -2.36
CA SER A 72 6.58 22.18 -3.04
C SER A 72 5.33 21.89 -2.21
N VAL A 73 5.44 21.33 -1.00
CA VAL A 73 4.26 21.03 -0.16
C VAL A 73 3.45 22.29 0.17
N PRO A 74 4.05 23.46 0.48
CA PRO A 74 3.30 24.68 0.78
C PRO A 74 2.40 25.24 -0.33
N LYS A 75 2.42 24.66 -1.55
CA LYS A 75 1.40 24.97 -2.58
C LYS A 75 -0.03 24.67 -2.11
N ILE A 76 -0.22 23.77 -1.13
CA ILE A 76 -1.54 23.57 -0.51
C ILE A 76 -2.01 24.82 0.26
N ALA A 77 -1.09 25.62 0.81
CA ALA A 77 -1.44 26.89 1.46
C ALA A 77 -1.87 27.95 0.43
N ILE A 78 -1.28 27.93 -0.78
CA ILE A 78 -1.74 28.78 -1.90
C ILE A 78 -3.16 28.39 -2.29
N LEU A 79 -3.45 27.08 -2.43
CA LEU A 79 -4.79 26.59 -2.76
C LEU A 79 -5.82 26.98 -1.70
N LEU A 80 -5.51 26.78 -0.42
CA LEU A 80 -6.36 27.24 0.68
C LEU A 80 -6.64 28.75 0.57
N ALA A 81 -5.59 29.54 0.40
CA ALA A 81 -5.71 30.99 0.31
C ALA A 81 -6.50 31.45 -0.93
N TYR A 82 -6.42 30.71 -2.03
CA TYR A 82 -7.21 30.98 -3.22
C TYR A 82 -8.71 30.90 -2.90
N PHE A 83 -9.17 29.80 -2.30
CA PHE A 83 -10.59 29.63 -1.97
C PHE A 83 -11.06 30.54 -0.83
N GLU A 84 -10.19 30.89 0.12
CA GLU A 84 -10.50 31.91 1.13
C GLU A 84 -10.71 33.31 0.53
N THR A 85 -9.97 33.65 -0.53
CA THR A 85 -10.03 34.98 -1.17
C THR A 85 -11.01 35.03 -2.34
N HIS A 86 -11.44 33.87 -2.85
CA HIS A 86 -12.36 33.72 -3.98
C HIS A 86 -13.49 32.76 -3.61
N PRO A 87 -14.38 33.12 -2.68
CA PRO A 87 -15.40 32.21 -2.16
C PRO A 87 -16.35 31.68 -3.25
N ASP A 88 -16.61 32.46 -4.31
CA ASP A 88 -17.45 32.04 -5.45
C ASP A 88 -16.88 30.82 -6.19
N ALA A 89 -15.55 30.61 -6.13
CA ALA A 89 -14.88 29.47 -6.73
C ALA A 89 -15.27 28.14 -6.07
N ALA A 90 -15.86 28.16 -4.87
CA ALA A 90 -16.35 26.96 -4.20
C ALA A 90 -17.49 26.27 -4.97
N THR A 91 -18.28 27.02 -5.74
CA THR A 91 -19.40 26.47 -6.52
C THR A 91 -19.28 26.79 -8.02
N ASN A 92 -18.51 27.81 -8.38
CA ASN A 92 -18.41 28.31 -9.75
C ASN A 92 -16.94 28.47 -10.17
N LEU A 93 -16.14 27.40 -10.03
CA LEU A 93 -14.76 27.38 -10.51
C LEU A 93 -14.73 27.17 -12.03
N PRO A 94 -14.22 28.12 -12.83
CA PRO A 94 -14.05 27.93 -14.27
C PRO A 94 -13.14 26.72 -14.57
N ASP A 95 -13.44 25.97 -15.63
CA ASP A 95 -12.73 24.73 -15.97
C ASP A 95 -11.23 24.97 -16.23
N ASP A 96 -10.87 26.08 -16.87
CA ASP A 96 -9.48 26.46 -17.11
C ASP A 96 -8.72 26.71 -15.80
N VAL A 97 -9.36 27.41 -14.85
CA VAL A 97 -8.79 27.64 -13.51
C VAL A 97 -8.69 26.34 -12.72
N ARG A 98 -9.68 25.44 -12.84
CA ARG A 98 -9.66 24.12 -12.22
C ARG A 98 -8.48 23.29 -12.71
N ASP A 99 -8.25 23.25 -14.02
CA ASP A 99 -7.13 22.54 -14.63
C ASP A 99 -5.78 23.13 -14.21
N GLU A 100 -5.68 24.45 -14.15
CA GLU A 100 -4.48 25.14 -13.68
C GLU A 100 -4.18 24.84 -12.20
N LEU A 101 -5.17 24.92 -11.31
CA LEU A 101 -5.01 24.53 -9.90
C LEU A 101 -4.67 23.04 -9.77
N GLY A 102 -5.27 22.18 -10.58
CA GLY A 102 -4.97 20.76 -10.66
C GLY A 102 -3.50 20.50 -11.02
N ARG A 103 -2.97 21.17 -12.05
CA ARG A 103 -1.56 21.10 -12.44
C ARG A 103 -0.62 21.67 -11.37
N MET A 104 -1.01 22.76 -10.70
CA MET A 104 -0.24 23.33 -9.59
C MET A 104 -0.07 22.32 -8.44
N ILE A 105 -1.13 21.59 -8.11
CA ILE A 105 -1.13 20.63 -7.01
C ILE A 105 -0.52 19.30 -7.42
N LYS A 106 -1.11 18.63 -8.43
CA LYS A 106 -0.79 17.26 -8.83
C LYS A 106 0.55 17.15 -9.55
N ASN A 107 0.82 18.03 -10.52
CA ASN A 107 2.08 18.06 -11.27
C ASN A 107 3.13 18.96 -10.61
N SER A 108 2.76 19.67 -9.54
CA SER A 108 3.65 20.58 -8.84
C SER A 108 4.18 21.71 -9.74
N ASP A 109 3.37 22.22 -10.68
CA ASP A 109 3.76 23.27 -11.61
C ASP A 109 4.18 24.56 -10.87
N ASN A 110 5.42 25.02 -11.09
CA ASN A 110 5.97 26.19 -10.41
C ASN A 110 5.49 27.50 -11.03
N VAL A 111 5.19 27.53 -12.32
CA VAL A 111 4.71 28.75 -13.01
C VAL A 111 3.31 29.07 -12.52
N LEU A 112 2.45 28.05 -12.42
CA LEU A 112 1.09 28.21 -11.89
C LEU A 112 1.11 28.56 -10.40
N ALA A 113 1.99 27.93 -9.61
CA ALA A 113 2.17 28.33 -8.22
C ALA A 113 2.64 29.79 -8.05
N ALA A 114 3.50 30.28 -8.94
CA ALA A 114 3.90 31.68 -8.97
C ALA A 114 2.72 32.59 -9.34
N LYS A 115 1.94 32.23 -10.38
CA LYS A 115 0.74 32.96 -10.83
C LYS A 115 -0.25 33.16 -9.68
N TYR A 116 -0.72 32.07 -9.07
CA TYR A 116 -1.72 32.15 -7.99
C TYR A 116 -1.13 32.74 -6.71
N GLY A 117 0.12 32.41 -6.39
CA GLY A 117 0.80 33.01 -5.25
C GLY A 117 0.92 34.53 -5.38
N ALA A 118 1.22 35.05 -6.57
CA ALA A 118 1.31 36.49 -6.85
C ALA A 118 -0.06 37.17 -6.86
N MET A 119 -1.08 36.49 -7.40
CA MET A 119 -2.46 36.96 -7.36
C MET A 119 -2.97 37.19 -5.93
N ILE A 120 -2.62 36.28 -5.01
CA ILE A 120 -3.07 36.34 -3.60
C ILE A 120 -2.15 37.23 -2.75
N GLY A 121 -0.83 37.17 -2.99
CA GLY A 121 0.19 37.83 -2.19
C GLY A 121 0.74 36.96 -1.06
N ILE A 122 2.06 36.99 -0.84
CA ILE A 122 2.76 36.16 0.15
C ILE A 122 2.21 36.42 1.57
N GLU A 123 2.07 37.69 1.95
CA GLU A 123 1.62 38.12 3.26
C GLU A 123 0.20 37.65 3.54
N LYS A 124 -0.67 37.63 2.51
CA LYS A 124 -2.05 37.17 2.66
C LYS A 124 -2.12 35.67 2.89
N VAL A 125 -1.32 34.88 2.16
CA VAL A 125 -1.21 33.42 2.42
C VAL A 125 -0.74 33.17 3.86
N GLN A 126 0.25 33.93 4.33
CA GLN A 126 0.76 33.81 5.70
C GLN A 126 -0.27 34.26 6.76
N GLU A 127 -1.01 35.33 6.50
CA GLU A 127 -2.10 35.80 7.37
C GLU A 127 -3.15 34.70 7.56
N ILE A 128 -3.57 34.04 6.47
CA ILE A 128 -4.54 32.94 6.50
C ILE A 128 -3.97 31.75 7.27
N ALA A 129 -2.72 31.35 7.01
CA ALA A 129 -2.07 30.25 7.73
C ALA A 129 -1.96 30.51 9.24
N LYS A 130 -1.70 31.75 9.65
CA LYS A 130 -1.63 32.18 11.07
C LYS A 130 -2.98 32.50 11.71
N SER A 131 -4.06 32.51 10.93
CA SER A 131 -5.37 32.93 11.42
C SER A 131 -5.86 32.02 12.54
N LYS A 132 -6.66 32.56 13.48
CA LYS A 132 -7.29 31.77 14.55
C LYS A 132 -8.19 30.65 14.01
N ARG A 133 -8.71 30.81 12.79
CA ARG A 133 -9.55 29.82 12.12
C ARG A 133 -8.76 28.56 11.79
N TYR A 134 -7.55 28.73 11.26
CA TYR A 134 -6.77 27.63 10.71
C TYR A 134 -5.62 27.18 11.60
N GLN A 135 -4.85 28.12 12.14
CA GLN A 135 -3.65 27.85 12.94
C GLN A 135 -2.73 26.84 12.24
N PHE A 136 -2.59 26.96 10.92
CA PHE A 136 -1.68 26.13 10.13
C PHE A 136 -0.23 26.53 10.33
N PHE A 137 0.04 27.69 10.92
CA PHE A 137 1.37 28.10 11.37
C PHE A 137 1.28 28.70 12.78
N ASP A 138 2.07 28.16 13.71
CA ASP A 138 2.28 28.72 15.04
C ASP A 138 3.75 28.60 15.42
N LYS A 139 4.41 29.76 15.59
CA LYS A 139 5.85 29.81 15.93
C LYS A 139 6.16 29.21 17.30
N ASP A 140 5.22 29.28 18.24
CA ASP A 140 5.43 28.83 19.61
C ASP A 140 5.21 27.32 19.75
N HIS A 141 4.72 26.67 18.68
CA HIS A 141 4.48 25.22 18.58
C HIS A 141 5.16 24.60 17.35
N GLY A 142 6.39 25.02 17.05
CA GLY A 142 7.23 24.36 16.04
C GLY A 142 6.95 24.75 14.59
N GLY A 143 6.04 25.68 14.32
CA GLY A 143 5.79 26.25 13.01
C GLY A 143 4.58 25.64 12.31
N GLY A 144 4.76 25.22 11.06
CA GLY A 144 3.67 24.66 10.25
C GLY A 144 3.79 24.95 8.76
N LEU A 145 2.68 25.19 8.08
CA LEU A 145 2.64 25.53 6.66
C LEU A 145 3.11 26.98 6.44
N TRP A 146 4.22 27.14 5.73
CA TRP A 146 4.80 28.44 5.41
C TRP A 146 5.05 28.58 3.91
N TYR A 147 4.49 29.65 3.33
CA TYR A 147 4.78 30.11 1.97
C TYR A 147 5.41 31.50 2.06
N GLY A 148 6.70 31.57 1.79
CA GLY A 148 7.52 32.75 2.02
C GLY A 148 8.15 33.33 0.78
N LYS A 149 8.00 32.69 -0.38
CA LYS A 149 8.62 33.14 -1.65
C LYS A 149 7.86 32.58 -2.84
N HIS A 150 7.63 33.37 -3.89
CA HIS A 150 7.08 32.82 -5.14
C HIS A 150 8.01 31.75 -5.74
N TYR A 151 7.43 30.66 -6.22
CA TYR A 151 8.17 29.60 -6.91
C TYR A 151 8.79 30.15 -8.20
N GLY A 152 10.12 30.25 -8.27
CA GLY A 152 10.82 30.87 -9.40
C GLY A 152 12.07 31.63 -8.97
N LYS A 153 12.76 32.24 -9.94
CA LYS A 153 13.91 33.14 -9.68
C LYS A 153 13.40 34.56 -9.37
N ASP A 154 14.12 35.27 -8.51
CA ASP A 154 13.96 36.72 -8.26
C ASP A 154 12.61 37.22 -7.72
N SER A 155 12.05 36.50 -6.73
CA SER A 155 10.89 36.94 -5.96
C SER A 155 11.26 37.38 -4.53
N PRO A 156 10.52 38.34 -3.94
CA PRO A 156 10.63 38.69 -2.53
C PRO A 156 10.56 37.44 -1.65
N ARG A 157 11.39 37.40 -0.61
CA ARG A 157 11.48 36.28 0.32
C ARG A 157 11.24 36.76 1.74
N ILE A 158 10.24 36.18 2.38
CA ILE A 158 9.95 36.28 3.81
C ILE A 158 10.16 34.88 4.39
N GLY A 159 11.30 34.66 5.04
CA GLY A 159 11.60 33.36 5.66
C GLY A 159 10.67 33.08 6.84
N ASP A 160 10.52 31.80 7.17
CA ASP A 160 9.74 31.42 8.34
C ASP A 160 10.43 31.89 9.64
N PRO A 161 9.66 32.31 10.65
CA PRO A 161 10.20 32.82 11.91
C PRO A 161 11.11 31.88 12.74
N ILE A 162 11.20 30.59 12.41
CA ILE A 162 11.92 29.58 13.21
C ILE A 162 13.26 29.25 12.57
N HIS A 163 13.27 28.90 11.29
CA HIS A 163 14.47 28.42 10.59
C HIS A 163 14.81 29.22 9.34
N ASP A 164 14.13 30.34 9.10
CA ASP A 164 14.31 31.18 7.91
C ASP A 164 14.13 30.37 6.60
N HIS A 165 13.29 29.35 6.58
CA HIS A 165 12.94 28.64 5.37
C HIS A 165 12.04 29.51 4.49
N SER A 166 12.32 29.55 3.18
CA SER A 166 11.40 30.22 2.24
C SER A 166 10.07 29.47 2.11
N HIS A 167 10.06 28.18 2.41
CA HIS A 167 8.91 27.29 2.36
C HIS A 167 9.03 26.31 3.52
N GLY A 168 7.97 26.12 4.28
CA GLY A 168 8.00 25.33 5.51
C GLY A 168 6.79 24.43 5.66
N ALA A 169 6.96 23.28 6.30
CA ALA A 169 5.87 22.38 6.64
C ALA A 169 6.20 21.57 7.90
N THR A 170 5.16 21.15 8.62
CA THR A 170 5.24 20.14 9.69
C THR A 170 4.25 19.02 9.40
N VAL A 171 4.54 17.81 9.86
CA VAL A 171 3.68 16.64 9.65
C VAL A 171 2.28 16.87 10.24
N ARG A 172 2.18 17.42 11.45
CA ARG A 172 0.88 17.68 12.09
C ARG A 172 -0.01 18.57 11.23
N GLN A 173 0.57 19.65 10.68
CA GLN A 173 -0.20 20.63 9.94
C GLN A 173 -0.61 20.13 8.56
N CYS A 174 0.22 19.29 7.92
CA CYS A 174 -0.17 18.55 6.72
C CYS A 174 -1.34 17.59 7.00
N LEU A 175 -1.28 16.79 8.07
CA LEU A 175 -2.39 15.90 8.45
C LEU A 175 -3.67 16.71 8.78
N ARG A 176 -3.57 17.81 9.52
CA ARG A 176 -4.71 18.71 9.82
C ARG A 176 -5.35 19.27 8.56
N TYR A 177 -4.56 19.59 7.53
CA TYR A 177 -5.08 20.11 6.27
C TYR A 177 -6.06 19.12 5.63
N TYR A 178 -5.66 17.87 5.46
CA TYR A 178 -6.54 16.84 4.90
C TYR A 178 -7.68 16.48 5.84
N LEU A 179 -7.47 16.48 7.15
CA LEU A 179 -8.54 16.24 8.12
C LEU A 179 -9.65 17.29 8.01
N LEU A 180 -9.30 18.57 7.94
CA LEU A 180 -10.28 19.65 7.77
C LEU A 180 -10.99 19.55 6.42
N MET A 181 -10.30 19.12 5.36
CA MET A 181 -10.90 18.89 4.05
C MET A 181 -11.91 17.73 4.10
N GLU A 182 -11.56 16.58 4.70
CA GLU A 182 -12.47 15.43 4.87
C GLU A 182 -13.64 15.73 5.82
N GLN A 183 -13.45 16.64 6.79
CA GLN A 183 -14.52 17.16 7.63
C GLN A 183 -15.40 18.21 6.95
N LEU A 184 -15.08 18.61 5.71
CA LEU A 184 -15.79 19.68 5.00
C LEU A 184 -15.72 21.05 5.72
N LYS A 185 -14.62 21.28 6.46
CA LYS A 185 -14.37 22.49 7.26
C LYS A 185 -13.24 23.38 6.71
N LEU A 186 -12.48 22.88 5.74
CA LEU A 186 -11.45 23.68 5.08
C LEU A 186 -12.14 24.70 4.17
N VAL A 187 -12.10 25.98 4.54
CA VAL A 187 -12.94 27.08 3.99
C VAL A 187 -14.44 26.88 4.26
N ASN A 188 -15.07 25.93 3.60
CA ASN A 188 -16.45 25.48 3.80
C ASN A 188 -16.63 24.12 3.12
N ALA A 189 -17.86 23.61 3.09
CA ALA A 189 -18.13 22.29 2.53
C ALA A 189 -17.91 22.23 1.03
N GLU A 190 -18.43 23.22 0.30
CA GLU A 190 -18.35 23.32 -1.15
C GLU A 190 -16.89 23.42 -1.60
N ALA A 191 -16.11 24.32 -1.00
CA ALA A 191 -14.69 24.50 -1.30
C ALA A 191 -13.88 23.25 -0.96
N SER A 192 -14.19 22.56 0.15
CA SER A 192 -13.52 21.29 0.49
C SER A 192 -13.73 20.23 -0.59
N LEU A 193 -14.96 20.10 -1.11
CA LEU A 193 -15.26 19.18 -2.21
C LEU A 193 -14.55 19.58 -3.50
N THR A 194 -14.57 20.87 -3.87
CA THR A 194 -13.84 21.37 -5.05
C THR A 194 -12.33 21.15 -4.92
N MET A 195 -11.76 21.37 -3.74
CA MET A 195 -10.34 21.07 -3.49
C MET A 195 -10.06 19.57 -3.65
N MET A 196 -10.92 18.67 -3.17
CA MET A 196 -10.75 17.23 -3.39
C MET A 196 -10.72 16.88 -4.88
N GLU A 197 -11.58 17.50 -5.71
CA GLU A 197 -11.57 17.34 -7.17
C GLU A 197 -10.26 17.83 -7.80
N ILE A 198 -9.75 18.98 -7.33
CA ILE A 198 -8.45 19.52 -7.76
C ILE A 198 -7.30 18.56 -7.40
N PHE A 199 -7.29 17.98 -6.20
CA PHE A 199 -6.31 16.95 -5.83
C PHE A 199 -6.47 15.68 -6.68
N ALA A 200 -7.70 15.31 -7.02
CA ALA A 200 -8.00 14.10 -7.79
C ALA A 200 -7.52 14.23 -9.24
N SER A 201 -7.79 15.37 -9.91
CA SER A 201 -7.41 15.71 -11.30
C SER A 201 -7.08 14.47 -12.15
N GLU A 202 -8.10 13.67 -12.46
CA GLU A 202 -7.95 12.29 -12.97
C GLU A 202 -7.18 12.21 -14.29
N GLN A 203 -7.21 13.30 -15.07
CA GLN A 203 -6.49 13.42 -16.34
C GLN A 203 -4.97 13.58 -16.19
N LEU A 204 -4.48 13.83 -14.98
CA LEU A 204 -3.07 14.02 -14.69
C LEU A 204 -2.53 12.80 -13.93
N GLU A 205 -1.34 12.34 -14.29
CA GLU A 205 -0.67 11.26 -13.55
C GLU A 205 0.24 11.83 -12.46
N HIS A 206 0.33 11.11 -11.34
CA HIS A 206 1.37 11.39 -10.36
C HIS A 206 2.72 10.84 -10.81
N GLY A 207 3.80 11.54 -10.48
CA GLY A 207 5.14 10.95 -10.55
C GLY A 207 5.27 9.72 -9.64
N GLN A 208 5.79 8.62 -10.19
CA GLN A 208 5.97 7.31 -9.54
C GLN A 208 7.13 7.31 -8.52
N SER A 209 6.98 8.10 -7.45
CA SER A 209 7.98 8.25 -6.39
C SER A 209 7.34 8.43 -5.02
N LYS A 210 8.10 8.10 -3.95
CA LYS A 210 7.68 8.23 -2.54
C LYS A 210 6.37 7.48 -2.27
N PHE A 211 5.33 8.15 -1.75
CA PHE A 211 4.08 7.49 -1.38
C PHE A 211 3.41 6.82 -2.57
N VAL A 212 3.41 7.43 -3.75
CA VAL A 212 2.83 6.79 -4.95
C VAL A 212 3.58 5.51 -5.29
N LYS A 213 4.91 5.48 -5.23
CA LYS A 213 5.67 4.24 -5.46
C LYS A 213 5.34 3.15 -4.43
N GLY A 214 5.13 3.53 -3.16
CA GLY A 214 4.80 2.59 -2.09
C GLY A 214 3.35 2.09 -2.10
N LEU A 215 2.43 2.80 -2.77
CA LEU A 215 0.98 2.62 -2.65
C LEU A 215 0.25 2.36 -3.98
N SER A 216 0.81 2.71 -5.15
CA SER A 216 0.06 2.76 -6.42
C SER A 216 -0.46 1.42 -6.93
N SER A 217 0.12 0.30 -6.50
CA SER A 217 -0.39 -1.04 -6.80
C SER A 217 -1.45 -1.55 -5.80
N LYS A 218 -1.82 -0.74 -4.81
CA LYS A 218 -2.63 -1.16 -3.65
C LYS A 218 -3.82 -0.24 -3.38
N ALA A 219 -3.61 1.07 -3.41
CA ALA A 219 -4.62 2.05 -3.02
C ALA A 219 -5.56 2.39 -4.18
N ASP A 220 -6.88 2.41 -3.92
CA ASP A 220 -7.90 2.80 -4.89
C ASP A 220 -7.83 4.28 -5.23
N SER A 221 -7.47 5.13 -4.26
CA SER A 221 -7.34 6.57 -4.49
C SER A 221 -6.33 7.22 -3.56
N ILE A 222 -5.58 8.17 -4.11
CA ILE A 222 -4.56 8.94 -3.40
C ILE A 222 -4.74 10.42 -3.77
N LEU A 223 -5.18 11.24 -2.81
CA LEU A 223 -5.21 12.71 -2.93
C LEU A 223 -3.95 13.26 -2.25
N ARG A 224 -2.99 13.80 -3.02
CA ARG A 224 -1.62 13.99 -2.55
C ARG A 224 -0.98 15.30 -2.97
N LYS A 225 -0.09 15.82 -2.12
CA LYS A 225 0.94 16.80 -2.49
C LYS A 225 2.33 16.34 -2.03
N SER A 226 3.27 16.26 -2.98
CA SER A 226 4.69 16.02 -2.69
C SER A 226 5.57 17.24 -2.95
N GLY A 227 6.78 17.24 -2.38
CA GLY A 227 7.83 18.20 -2.68
C GLY A 227 9.24 17.59 -2.59
N THR A 228 10.13 17.95 -3.51
CA THR A 228 11.54 17.56 -3.47
C THR A 228 12.41 18.77 -3.74
N TRP A 229 13.48 18.96 -2.96
CA TRP A 229 14.53 19.93 -3.26
C TRP A 229 15.85 19.48 -2.65
N ARG A 230 16.82 19.10 -3.48
CA ARG A 230 18.05 18.42 -3.02
C ARG A 230 17.65 17.21 -2.15
N ASP A 231 18.22 17.10 -0.95
CA ASP A 231 17.96 16.02 0.00
C ASP A 231 16.66 16.20 0.80
N TRP A 232 15.92 17.30 0.60
CA TRP A 232 14.61 17.49 1.22
C TRP A 232 13.53 16.77 0.42
N HIS A 233 12.96 15.73 1.01
CA HIS A 233 11.89 14.92 0.46
C HIS A 233 10.68 14.99 1.37
N LEU A 234 9.56 15.46 0.81
CA LEU A 234 8.30 15.56 1.53
C LEU A 234 7.18 14.93 0.72
N ASP A 235 6.23 14.36 1.43
CA ASP A 235 5.02 13.79 0.88
C ASP A 235 3.88 13.82 1.89
N THR A 236 2.67 14.10 1.42
CA THR A 236 1.47 14.08 2.25
C THR A 236 0.26 13.75 1.42
N ALA A 237 -0.60 12.88 1.94
CA ALA A 237 -1.72 12.34 1.21
C ALA A 237 -2.89 11.93 2.11
N ARG A 238 -4.07 11.93 1.49
CA ARG A 238 -5.25 11.18 1.90
C ARG A 238 -5.33 9.92 1.03
N VAL A 239 -5.46 8.76 1.66
CA VAL A 239 -5.40 7.46 0.98
C VAL A 239 -6.66 6.65 1.29
N ARG A 240 -7.19 5.97 0.26
CA ARG A 240 -8.21 4.93 0.38
C ARG A 240 -7.70 3.63 -0.23
N HIS A 241 -7.86 2.53 0.50
CA HIS A 241 -7.52 1.18 0.07
C HIS A 241 -8.59 0.23 0.63
N GLY A 242 -9.49 -0.24 -0.24
CA GLY A 242 -10.73 -0.91 0.13
C GLY A 242 -11.58 -0.05 1.07
N ASP A 243 -11.89 -0.63 2.24
CA ASP A 243 -12.62 0.04 3.32
C ASP A 243 -11.72 0.88 4.24
N HIS A 244 -10.40 0.86 4.02
CA HIS A 244 -9.45 1.57 4.86
C HIS A 244 -9.21 2.97 4.34
N PHE A 245 -9.25 3.91 5.28
CA PHE A 245 -9.22 5.32 5.00
C PHE A 245 -8.33 6.05 6.00
N TYR A 246 -7.27 6.69 5.52
CA TYR A 246 -6.27 7.30 6.39
C TYR A 246 -5.55 8.48 5.75
N LEU A 247 -4.98 9.31 6.61
CA LEU A 247 -4.12 10.44 6.26
C LEU A 247 -2.68 10.07 6.59
N ILE A 248 -1.74 10.46 5.74
CA ILE A 248 -0.32 10.18 5.92
C ILE A 248 0.52 11.39 5.51
N ALA A 249 1.59 11.66 6.27
CA ALA A 249 2.55 12.72 5.96
C ALA A 249 3.94 12.31 6.41
N GLY A 250 4.94 12.60 5.59
CA GLY A 250 6.33 12.28 5.86
C GLY A 250 7.27 13.32 5.28
N MET A 251 8.34 13.60 6.03
CA MET A 251 9.34 14.62 5.70
C MET A 251 10.72 14.06 6.05
N VAL A 252 11.68 14.17 5.14
CA VAL A 252 13.04 13.64 5.32
C VAL A 252 14.04 14.60 4.68
N ASN A 253 15.15 14.87 5.35
CA ASN A 253 16.31 15.57 4.82
C ASN A 253 17.48 14.58 4.69
N HIS A 254 17.49 13.80 3.61
CA HIS A 254 18.51 12.79 3.36
C HIS A 254 18.50 12.37 1.87
N PRO A 255 19.65 12.04 1.24
CA PRO A 255 19.70 11.59 -0.15
C PRO A 255 18.79 10.39 -0.47
N LYS A 256 18.60 9.48 0.50
CA LYS A 256 17.69 8.32 0.41
C LYS A 256 16.26 8.61 0.92
N GLY A 257 15.89 9.88 1.07
CA GLY A 257 14.60 10.26 1.67
C GLY A 257 13.40 9.83 0.84
N ALA A 258 13.53 9.75 -0.49
CA ALA A 258 12.47 9.23 -1.34
C ALA A 258 12.20 7.72 -1.12
N GLU A 259 13.25 6.93 -0.90
CA GLU A 259 13.17 5.51 -0.57
C GLU A 259 12.52 5.31 0.80
N TYR A 260 12.95 6.09 1.81
CA TYR A 260 12.34 6.08 3.14
C TYR A 260 10.83 6.31 3.06
N LEU A 261 10.39 7.35 2.36
CA LEU A 261 8.95 7.66 2.25
C LEU A 261 8.18 6.56 1.51
N SER A 262 8.78 5.92 0.50
CA SER A 262 8.17 4.80 -0.21
C SER A 262 7.99 3.58 0.69
N GLU A 263 9.03 3.20 1.43
CA GLU A 263 9.03 2.06 2.36
C GLU A 263 8.06 2.29 3.53
N MET A 264 8.11 3.47 4.14
CA MET A 264 7.19 3.85 5.21
C MET A 264 5.74 3.80 4.74
N ALA A 265 5.41 4.36 3.57
CA ALA A 265 4.04 4.33 3.06
C ALA A 265 3.55 2.90 2.82
N SER A 266 4.37 2.06 2.19
CA SER A 266 4.03 0.66 1.92
C SER A 266 3.76 -0.15 3.20
N ARG A 267 4.58 0.04 4.23
CA ARG A 267 4.47 -0.68 5.51
C ARG A 267 3.34 -0.16 6.39
N ILE A 268 3.08 1.15 6.36
CA ILE A 268 1.97 1.75 7.09
C ILE A 268 0.63 1.39 6.44
N ASP A 269 0.54 1.38 5.13
CA ASP A 269 -0.64 0.86 4.43
C ASP A 269 -0.95 -0.58 4.84
N ALA A 270 0.06 -1.46 4.81
CA ALA A 270 -0.11 -2.85 5.25
C ALA A 270 -0.54 -2.95 6.74
N LEU A 271 -0.06 -2.05 7.60
CA LEU A 271 -0.44 -2.01 9.02
C LEU A 271 -1.89 -1.55 9.22
N ILE A 272 -2.36 -0.56 8.44
CA ILE A 272 -3.73 -0.03 8.54
C ILE A 272 -4.74 -0.99 7.92
N CYS A 273 -4.41 -1.60 6.78
CA CYS A 273 -5.32 -2.44 6.00
C CYS A 273 -5.46 -3.85 6.56
N ASN A 274 -4.47 -4.32 7.34
CA ASN A 274 -4.60 -5.55 8.09
C ASN A 274 -5.10 -5.21 9.50
N ASN A 275 -6.39 -5.42 9.80
CA ASN A 275 -7.06 -5.20 11.10
C ASN A 275 -6.47 -6.03 12.28
N ALA A 276 -5.17 -5.93 12.53
CA ALA A 276 -4.53 -6.49 13.70
C ALA A 276 -4.70 -5.50 14.86
N SER A 277 -5.60 -5.85 15.79
CA SER A 277 -5.58 -5.32 17.15
C SER A 277 -4.13 -5.28 17.67
N PRO A 278 -3.80 -4.36 18.57
CA PRO A 278 -2.40 -4.17 18.96
C PRO A 278 -1.75 -5.31 19.72
N SER A 279 -2.54 -6.27 20.17
CA SER A 279 -2.10 -7.56 20.69
C SER A 279 -1.63 -8.53 19.59
N ASN A 280 -1.93 -8.25 18.31
CA ASN A 280 -1.55 -9.02 17.12
C ASN A 280 -0.38 -8.39 16.34
N VAL A 281 0.17 -7.25 16.78
CA VAL A 281 1.43 -6.67 16.24
C VAL A 281 2.67 -7.35 16.84
N VAL A 282 2.47 -8.40 17.63
CA VAL A 282 3.53 -9.19 18.28
C VAL A 282 3.93 -10.42 17.45
N ALA A 283 3.29 -10.74 16.31
CA ALA A 283 3.57 -11.98 15.56
C ALA A 283 3.91 -11.81 14.06
N GLN A 284 4.33 -10.62 13.59
CA GLN A 284 4.78 -10.44 12.20
C GLN A 284 6.19 -9.83 12.04
N VAL A 285 6.98 -9.79 13.12
CA VAL A 285 8.43 -9.55 13.06
C VAL A 285 9.18 -10.67 13.79
N ASP A 286 8.62 -11.88 13.75
CA ASP A 286 9.43 -13.08 13.86
C ASP A 286 9.33 -13.78 12.50
N GLY A 287 10.47 -14.15 11.92
CA GLY A 287 10.62 -14.51 10.51
C GLY A 287 9.97 -15.82 10.08
N GLN A 288 8.85 -16.23 10.69
CA GLN A 288 8.09 -17.42 10.33
C GLN A 288 6.58 -17.23 10.60
N GLN A 289 5.82 -16.78 9.60
CA GLN A 289 4.35 -16.93 9.62
C GLN A 289 4.02 -18.41 9.83
N PRO A 290 3.14 -18.84 10.75
CA PRO A 290 2.93 -20.27 10.94
C PRO A 290 2.41 -20.95 9.66
N LEU A 291 2.79 -22.20 9.47
CA LEU A 291 2.08 -23.08 8.54
C LEU A 291 0.70 -23.35 9.13
N VAL A 292 -0.34 -23.27 8.29
CA VAL A 292 -1.72 -23.54 8.67
C VAL A 292 -2.35 -24.48 7.67
N LYS A 293 -3.32 -25.28 8.13
CA LYS A 293 -4.11 -26.13 7.25
C LYS A 293 -5.01 -25.25 6.40
N VAL A 294 -4.90 -25.39 5.08
CA VAL A 294 -5.66 -24.56 4.15
C VAL A 294 -7.17 -24.77 4.31
N ALA A 295 -7.61 -25.99 4.61
CA ALA A 295 -9.01 -26.30 4.87
C ALA A 295 -9.63 -25.51 6.04
N ASP A 296 -8.81 -25.10 7.02
CA ASP A 296 -9.28 -24.33 8.18
C ASP A 296 -9.44 -22.84 7.85
N VAL A 297 -8.74 -22.34 6.83
CA VAL A 297 -8.66 -20.92 6.46
C VAL A 297 -9.47 -20.61 5.20
N VAL A 298 -9.61 -21.58 4.31
CA VAL A 298 -10.30 -21.48 3.02
C VAL A 298 -11.49 -22.45 3.04
N PRO A 299 -12.63 -22.07 3.64
CA PRO A 299 -13.81 -22.94 3.69
C PRO A 299 -14.16 -23.41 2.29
N GLY A 300 -14.54 -24.68 2.13
CA GLY A 300 -15.02 -25.30 0.88
C GLY A 300 -14.00 -25.33 -0.28
N ILE A 301 -12.70 -25.24 0.02
CA ILE A 301 -11.63 -25.56 -0.92
C ILE A 301 -11.66 -27.06 -1.25
N VAL A 302 -11.43 -27.43 -2.51
CA VAL A 302 -11.29 -28.84 -2.91
C VAL A 302 -9.82 -29.25 -2.79
N LEU A 303 -9.55 -30.43 -2.23
CA LEU A 303 -8.20 -30.93 -2.02
C LEU A 303 -8.00 -32.21 -2.85
N ASP A 304 -6.97 -32.20 -3.68
CA ASP A 304 -6.52 -33.35 -4.49
C ASP A 304 -4.99 -33.42 -4.44
N LEU A 305 -4.45 -33.64 -3.23
CA LEU A 305 -3.01 -33.57 -2.97
C LEU A 305 -2.29 -34.73 -3.68
N ARG A 306 -1.80 -34.48 -4.90
CA ARG A 306 -1.29 -35.51 -5.82
C ARG A 306 -0.15 -36.32 -5.24
N TYR A 307 0.76 -35.65 -4.53
CA TYR A 307 1.89 -36.31 -3.89
C TYR A 307 1.52 -37.16 -2.66
N ALA A 308 0.28 -37.10 -2.16
CA ALA A 308 -0.25 -38.05 -1.16
C ALA A 308 -0.82 -39.34 -1.78
N THR A 309 -0.74 -39.49 -3.10
CA THR A 309 -1.19 -40.65 -3.87
C THR A 309 -0.09 -41.10 -4.84
N THR A 310 -0.32 -42.15 -5.63
CA THR A 310 0.56 -42.54 -6.75
C THR A 310 0.24 -41.81 -8.06
N ASP A 311 -0.79 -40.96 -8.08
CA ASP A 311 -1.21 -40.18 -9.25
C ASP A 311 -0.43 -38.86 -9.31
N ASN A 312 0.87 -38.96 -9.59
CA ASN A 312 1.80 -37.84 -9.76
C ASN A 312 2.96 -38.27 -10.67
N PHE A 313 3.80 -37.32 -11.11
CA PHE A 313 4.88 -37.61 -12.07
C PHE A 313 5.90 -38.67 -11.63
N THR A 314 6.04 -38.94 -10.33
CA THR A 314 6.98 -39.96 -9.82
C THR A 314 6.38 -41.36 -9.77
N GLY A 315 5.06 -41.49 -9.81
CA GLY A 315 4.35 -42.76 -9.57
C GLY A 315 4.44 -43.30 -8.14
N GLU A 316 5.12 -42.60 -7.23
CA GLU A 316 5.30 -42.98 -5.83
C GLU A 316 4.48 -42.07 -4.89
N GLN A 317 4.00 -42.62 -3.78
CA GLN A 317 3.39 -41.82 -2.71
C GLN A 317 4.50 -41.14 -1.89
N LEU A 318 4.56 -39.81 -1.94
CA LEU A 318 5.62 -39.01 -1.32
C LEU A 318 5.18 -38.37 0.00
N TYR A 319 3.91 -38.01 0.13
CA TYR A 319 3.31 -37.44 1.33
C TYR A 319 2.62 -38.54 2.15
N PRO A 320 2.84 -38.57 3.47
CA PRO A 320 2.19 -39.57 4.34
C PRO A 320 0.69 -39.31 4.53
N GLN A 321 0.21 -38.10 4.23
CA GLN A 321 -1.19 -37.70 4.39
C GLN A 321 -1.55 -36.58 3.41
N ALA A 322 -2.83 -36.51 3.01
CA ALA A 322 -3.38 -35.47 2.15
C ALA A 322 -3.69 -34.19 2.95
N THR A 323 -2.66 -33.53 3.47
CA THR A 323 -2.81 -32.26 4.20
C THR A 323 -2.13 -31.14 3.43
N CYS A 324 -2.94 -30.18 2.96
CA CYS A 324 -2.41 -28.95 2.39
C CYS A 324 -2.09 -27.95 3.49
N LEU A 325 -0.82 -27.56 3.59
CA LEU A 325 -0.36 -26.50 4.47
C LEU A 325 0.14 -25.32 3.62
N LEU A 326 -0.14 -24.10 4.06
CA LEU A 326 0.47 -22.88 3.53
C LEU A 326 0.88 -21.98 4.69
N ARG A 327 1.78 -21.03 4.45
CA ARG A 327 1.97 -19.93 5.39
C ARG A 327 0.64 -19.19 5.56
N LYS A 328 0.32 -18.76 6.78
CA LYS A 328 -0.98 -18.13 7.10
C LYS A 328 -1.37 -17.01 6.14
N ASN A 329 -0.43 -16.14 5.78
CA ASN A 329 -0.64 -15.06 4.84
C ASN A 329 -0.96 -15.54 3.40
N ALA A 330 -0.31 -16.60 2.92
CA ALA A 330 -0.62 -17.22 1.64
C ALA A 330 -2.00 -17.89 1.67
N ALA A 331 -2.35 -18.58 2.77
CA ALA A 331 -3.68 -19.15 2.97
C ALA A 331 -4.78 -18.08 2.99
N ASP A 332 -4.52 -16.93 3.62
CA ASP A 332 -5.47 -15.80 3.67
C ASP A 332 -5.70 -15.15 2.30
N ARG A 333 -4.65 -15.05 1.46
CA ARG A 333 -4.79 -14.64 0.06
C ARG A 333 -5.65 -15.63 -0.71
N LEU A 334 -5.35 -16.92 -0.58
CA LEU A 334 -6.11 -17.98 -1.23
C LEU A 334 -7.58 -17.99 -0.80
N ALA A 335 -7.88 -17.64 0.46
CA ALA A 335 -9.25 -17.49 0.95
C ALA A 335 -10.03 -16.43 0.18
N ARG A 336 -9.39 -15.30 -0.16
CA ARG A 336 -10.01 -14.23 -0.94
C ARG A 336 -10.17 -14.60 -2.41
N VAL A 337 -9.18 -15.29 -3.01
CA VAL A 337 -9.32 -15.86 -4.36
C VAL A 337 -10.53 -16.82 -4.41
N GLN A 338 -10.63 -17.74 -3.45
CA GLN A 338 -11.74 -18.67 -3.36
C GLN A 338 -13.09 -17.96 -3.20
N ALA A 339 -13.16 -16.92 -2.36
CA ALA A 339 -14.38 -16.13 -2.18
C ALA A 339 -14.81 -15.43 -3.47
N ASN A 340 -13.87 -14.82 -4.20
CA ASN A 340 -14.16 -14.15 -5.47
C ASN A 340 -14.62 -15.14 -6.56
N LEU A 341 -13.98 -16.30 -6.67
CA LEU A 341 -14.39 -17.32 -7.64
C LEU A 341 -15.80 -17.87 -7.36
N ARG A 342 -16.19 -17.96 -6.09
CA ARG A 342 -17.53 -18.40 -5.70
C ARG A 342 -18.65 -17.50 -6.17
N GLU A 343 -18.41 -16.18 -6.22
CA GLU A 343 -19.39 -15.23 -6.77
C GLU A 343 -19.72 -15.53 -8.24
N ARG A 344 -18.87 -16.29 -8.91
CA ARG A 344 -18.97 -16.66 -10.32
C ARG A 344 -19.37 -18.12 -10.52
N GLY A 345 -19.74 -18.83 -9.45
CA GLY A 345 -20.08 -20.26 -9.49
C GLY A 345 -18.86 -21.17 -9.68
N LEU A 346 -17.66 -20.70 -9.31
CA LEU A 346 -16.40 -21.43 -9.44
C LEU A 346 -15.72 -21.61 -8.07
N GLY A 347 -14.71 -22.46 -8.03
CA GLY A 347 -13.83 -22.63 -6.88
C GLY A 347 -12.43 -23.07 -7.30
N LEU A 348 -11.56 -23.28 -6.31
CA LEU A 348 -10.24 -23.85 -6.49
C LEU A 348 -10.19 -25.30 -6.03
N LYS A 349 -9.36 -26.07 -6.72
CA LYS A 349 -8.84 -27.36 -6.26
C LYS A 349 -7.33 -27.26 -6.13
N ILE A 350 -6.77 -27.77 -5.02
CA ILE A 350 -5.34 -27.72 -4.73
C ILE A 350 -4.69 -29.09 -5.00
N TYR A 351 -3.61 -29.07 -5.79
CA TYR A 351 -2.75 -30.22 -6.09
C TYR A 351 -1.54 -30.31 -5.16
N ASP A 352 -0.93 -29.17 -4.82
CA ASP A 352 0.19 -29.10 -3.88
C ASP A 352 0.23 -27.78 -3.10
N GLY A 353 0.91 -27.80 -1.95
CA GLY A 353 1.14 -26.64 -1.09
C GLY A 353 2.54 -26.72 -0.48
N TYR A 354 2.65 -26.59 0.84
CA TYR A 354 3.92 -26.78 1.54
C TYR A 354 4.47 -28.20 1.35
N ARG A 355 5.71 -28.27 0.88
CA ARG A 355 6.45 -29.51 0.65
C ARG A 355 7.66 -29.56 1.58
N PRO A 356 7.80 -30.55 2.47
CA PRO A 356 9.00 -30.69 3.30
C PRO A 356 10.27 -30.87 2.45
N LEU A 357 11.39 -30.27 2.86
CA LEU A 357 12.66 -30.38 2.13
C LEU A 357 13.12 -31.83 1.94
N SER A 358 12.84 -32.71 2.90
CA SER A 358 13.09 -34.15 2.81
C SER A 358 12.31 -34.81 1.66
N VAL A 359 11.10 -34.34 1.35
CA VAL A 359 10.34 -34.80 0.19
C VAL A 359 10.92 -34.24 -1.11
N GLN A 360 11.31 -32.96 -1.13
CA GLN A 360 12.00 -32.36 -2.29
C GLN A 360 13.28 -33.14 -2.64
N LYS A 361 14.06 -33.56 -1.64
CA LYS A 361 15.25 -34.41 -1.82
C LYS A 361 14.91 -35.79 -2.39
N LYS A 362 13.77 -36.37 -2.01
CA LYS A 362 13.28 -37.63 -2.59
C LYS A 362 12.88 -37.46 -4.05
N MET A 363 12.09 -36.42 -4.37
CA MET A 363 11.72 -36.08 -5.76
C MET A 363 12.97 -35.90 -6.62
N TRP A 364 13.95 -35.14 -6.16
CA TRP A 364 15.21 -34.92 -6.88
C TRP A 364 16.01 -36.21 -7.10
N LYS A 365 15.98 -37.15 -6.14
CA LYS A 365 16.65 -38.45 -6.31
C LYS A 365 15.99 -39.29 -7.42
N LEU A 366 14.68 -39.17 -7.59
CA LEU A 366 13.93 -39.87 -8.64
C LEU A 366 14.09 -39.16 -9.99
N VAL A 367 14.05 -37.82 -10.00
CA VAL A 367 14.14 -36.97 -11.19
C VAL A 367 15.14 -35.82 -10.93
N PRO A 368 16.45 -36.03 -11.14
CA PRO A 368 17.49 -35.03 -10.90
C PRO A 368 17.63 -34.06 -12.09
N ASP A 369 16.52 -33.44 -12.48
CA ASP A 369 16.46 -32.50 -13.59
C ASP A 369 15.91 -31.16 -13.10
N PRO A 370 16.74 -30.08 -13.06
CA PRO A 370 16.32 -28.78 -12.56
C PRO A 370 15.25 -28.11 -13.42
N ARG A 371 14.94 -28.66 -14.61
CA ARG A 371 13.80 -28.24 -15.43
C ARG A 371 12.46 -28.70 -14.86
N TYR A 372 12.43 -29.79 -14.07
CA TYR A 372 11.21 -30.42 -13.58
C TYR A 372 11.10 -30.41 -12.06
N VAL A 373 12.24 -30.47 -11.36
CA VAL A 373 12.28 -30.53 -9.90
C VAL A 373 13.32 -29.53 -9.41
N ALA A 374 12.94 -28.59 -8.55
CA ALA A 374 13.89 -27.64 -7.98
C ALA A 374 15.06 -28.34 -7.25
N ASP A 375 16.30 -27.88 -7.49
CA ASP A 375 17.49 -28.44 -6.82
C ASP A 375 17.36 -28.25 -5.29
N PRO A 376 17.38 -29.33 -4.50
CA PRO A 376 17.25 -29.27 -3.05
C PRO A 376 18.32 -28.43 -2.35
N LYS A 377 19.45 -28.13 -3.02
CA LYS A 377 20.50 -27.24 -2.50
C LYS A 377 19.98 -25.83 -2.22
N ASP A 378 19.12 -25.32 -3.10
CA ASP A 378 18.57 -23.96 -3.02
C ASP A 378 17.14 -23.95 -2.43
N GLY A 379 16.48 -25.13 -2.44
CA GLY A 379 15.10 -25.33 -2.01
C GLY A 379 14.09 -24.73 -2.99
N SER A 380 12.81 -24.84 -2.68
CA SER A 380 11.70 -24.31 -3.49
C SER A 380 10.78 -23.38 -2.70
N ARG A 381 9.89 -22.64 -3.37
CA ARG A 381 8.82 -21.89 -2.66
C ARG A 381 7.84 -22.81 -1.94
N HIS A 382 7.61 -24.02 -2.45
CA HIS A 382 6.84 -25.03 -1.71
C HIS A 382 7.52 -25.36 -0.39
N ASN A 383 8.86 -25.44 -0.32
CA ASN A 383 9.55 -25.67 0.95
C ASN A 383 9.49 -24.47 1.92
N ARG A 384 9.01 -23.32 1.46
CA ARG A 384 8.80 -22.12 2.29
C ARG A 384 7.33 -21.96 2.72
N GLY A 385 6.45 -22.82 2.22
CA GLY A 385 4.99 -22.73 2.39
C GLY A 385 4.38 -21.54 1.63
N CYS A 386 5.06 -21.11 0.57
CA CYS A 386 4.77 -19.89 -0.18
C CYS A 386 4.48 -20.17 -1.66
N ALA A 387 4.18 -21.41 -2.04
CA ALA A 387 3.69 -21.77 -3.36
C ALA A 387 2.49 -22.69 -3.22
N VAL A 388 1.57 -22.60 -4.17
CA VAL A 388 0.38 -23.44 -4.26
C VAL A 388 0.14 -23.81 -5.72
N ASP A 389 -0.19 -25.09 -5.94
CA ASP A 389 -0.56 -25.60 -7.24
C ASP A 389 -2.07 -25.81 -7.27
N VAL A 390 -2.74 -25.17 -8.23
CA VAL A 390 -4.21 -25.12 -8.26
C VAL A 390 -4.80 -25.27 -9.66
N THR A 391 -6.05 -25.71 -9.71
CA THR A 391 -6.94 -25.61 -10.88
C THR A 391 -8.27 -24.97 -10.50
N LEU A 392 -9.09 -24.66 -11.51
CA LEU A 392 -10.48 -24.23 -11.32
C LEU A 392 -11.42 -25.42 -11.26
N VAL A 393 -12.43 -25.32 -10.41
CA VAL A 393 -13.57 -26.23 -10.38
C VAL A 393 -14.88 -25.47 -10.52
N ASP A 394 -15.92 -26.15 -10.99
CA ASP A 394 -17.29 -25.64 -10.99
C ASP A 394 -17.91 -25.71 -9.57
N ALA A 395 -19.17 -25.30 -9.45
CA ALA A 395 -19.90 -25.31 -8.18
C ALA A 395 -20.06 -26.72 -7.57
N ASP A 396 -19.98 -27.77 -8.39
CA ASP A 396 -20.08 -29.18 -7.97
C ASP A 396 -18.70 -29.79 -7.66
N GLY A 397 -17.60 -29.05 -7.90
CA GLY A 397 -16.23 -29.48 -7.66
C GLY A 397 -15.57 -30.21 -8.84
N HIS A 398 -16.20 -30.22 -10.02
CA HIS A 398 -15.60 -30.79 -11.24
C HIS A 398 -14.57 -29.84 -11.82
N GLU A 399 -13.43 -30.38 -12.25
CA GLU A 399 -12.36 -29.58 -12.85
C GLU A 399 -12.79 -28.98 -14.18
N LEU A 400 -12.44 -27.71 -14.37
CA LEU A 400 -12.56 -27.06 -15.66
C LEU A 400 -11.41 -27.50 -16.56
N GLU A 401 -11.67 -27.58 -17.87
CA GLU A 401 -10.65 -27.92 -18.86
C GLU A 401 -9.46 -26.96 -18.78
N MET A 402 -8.25 -27.50 -18.72
CA MET A 402 -6.97 -26.76 -18.74
C MET A 402 -6.12 -27.23 -19.92
N PRO A 403 -5.09 -26.46 -20.34
CA PRO A 403 -4.32 -26.77 -21.55
C PRO A 403 -3.63 -28.13 -21.52
N THR A 404 -3.26 -28.60 -20.33
CA THR A 404 -2.65 -29.89 -20.05
C THR A 404 -3.18 -30.44 -18.71
N GLY A 405 -2.79 -31.67 -18.36
CA GLY A 405 -2.90 -32.14 -16.99
C GLY A 405 -1.85 -31.50 -16.06
N TYR A 406 -2.03 -31.69 -14.74
CA TYR A 406 -1.02 -31.36 -13.74
C TYR A 406 0.25 -32.20 -13.94
N ASP A 407 1.42 -31.64 -13.61
CA ASP A 407 2.76 -32.21 -13.87
C ASP A 407 3.07 -32.49 -15.36
N ASP A 408 2.44 -31.78 -16.30
CA ASP A 408 2.83 -31.84 -17.72
C ASP A 408 4.05 -30.94 -17.98
N PHE A 409 5.16 -31.52 -18.43
CA PHE A 409 6.41 -30.78 -18.61
C PHE A 409 6.67 -30.33 -20.05
N THR A 410 5.63 -30.23 -20.87
CA THR A 410 5.73 -29.71 -22.24
C THR A 410 5.45 -28.20 -22.28
N GLU A 411 5.80 -27.54 -23.38
CA GLU A 411 5.46 -26.12 -23.62
C GLU A 411 3.93 -25.86 -23.54
N ALA A 412 3.10 -26.90 -23.70
CA ALA A 412 1.65 -26.77 -23.56
C ALA A 412 1.22 -26.40 -22.14
N ALA A 413 2.07 -26.65 -21.13
CA ALA A 413 1.81 -26.29 -19.74
C ALA A 413 2.09 -24.81 -19.42
N HIS A 414 2.74 -24.07 -20.32
CA HIS A 414 3.16 -22.69 -20.06
C HIS A 414 1.96 -21.71 -19.97
N GLN A 415 2.15 -20.65 -19.19
CA GLN A 415 1.16 -19.59 -18.96
C GLN A 415 0.78 -18.84 -20.24
N ASP A 416 1.69 -18.76 -21.21
CA ASP A 416 1.53 -18.05 -22.48
C ASP A 416 1.21 -18.98 -23.67
N TYR A 417 1.09 -20.30 -23.44
CA TYR A 417 0.82 -21.26 -24.51
C TYR A 417 -0.44 -20.89 -25.31
N GLU A 418 -0.30 -20.74 -26.63
CA GLU A 418 -1.40 -20.30 -27.49
C GLU A 418 -2.26 -21.44 -28.04
N GLY A 419 -1.82 -22.70 -27.88
CA GLY A 419 -2.54 -23.89 -28.33
C GLY A 419 -3.66 -24.34 -27.37
N GLY A 420 -4.09 -25.59 -27.50
CA GLY A 420 -5.24 -26.13 -26.74
C GLY A 420 -6.59 -25.61 -27.25
N SER A 421 -7.67 -25.94 -26.53
CA SER A 421 -9.00 -25.48 -26.91
C SER A 421 -9.21 -24.01 -26.52
N PRO A 422 -10.18 -23.30 -27.13
CA PRO A 422 -10.57 -21.98 -26.66
C PRO A 422 -11.06 -21.98 -25.20
N ALA A 423 -11.64 -23.08 -24.71
CA ALA A 423 -12.11 -23.18 -23.34
C ALA A 423 -10.93 -23.29 -22.36
N SER A 424 -9.97 -24.17 -22.65
CA SER A 424 -8.79 -24.36 -21.80
C SER A 424 -7.97 -23.08 -21.61
N ARG A 425 -7.77 -22.31 -22.69
CA ARG A 425 -7.09 -21.01 -22.62
C ARG A 425 -7.85 -19.97 -21.80
N ARG A 426 -9.18 -19.93 -21.92
CA ARG A 426 -10.01 -19.03 -21.10
C ARG A 426 -9.93 -19.38 -19.63
N ASN A 427 -9.99 -20.67 -19.29
CA ASN A 427 -9.92 -21.15 -17.91
C ASN A 427 -8.55 -20.89 -17.29
N ARG A 428 -7.45 -21.13 -18.03
CA ARG A 428 -6.10 -20.75 -17.59
C ARG A 428 -6.00 -19.26 -17.30
N ASN A 429 -6.39 -18.41 -18.25
CA ASN A 429 -6.29 -16.96 -18.09
C ASN A 429 -7.16 -16.46 -16.93
N LEU A 430 -8.32 -17.09 -16.72
CA LEU A 430 -9.18 -16.82 -15.58
C LEU A 430 -8.51 -17.20 -14.26
N LEU A 431 -7.94 -18.40 -14.16
CA LEU A 431 -7.22 -18.84 -12.97
C LEU A 431 -6.08 -17.88 -12.64
N ARG A 432 -5.26 -17.55 -13.65
CA ARG A 432 -4.16 -16.60 -13.53
C ARG A 432 -4.65 -15.24 -13.01
N ALA A 433 -5.66 -14.66 -13.65
CA ALA A 433 -6.20 -13.36 -13.23
C ALA A 433 -6.76 -13.40 -11.80
N ALA A 434 -7.44 -14.48 -11.41
CA ALA A 434 -7.99 -14.63 -10.07
C ALA A 434 -6.86 -14.71 -9.02
N MET A 435 -5.82 -15.49 -9.28
CA MET A 435 -4.66 -15.61 -8.39
C MET A 435 -3.85 -14.30 -8.30
N GLU A 436 -3.54 -13.67 -9.44
CA GLU A 436 -2.79 -12.41 -9.52
C GLU A 436 -3.53 -11.23 -8.86
N SER A 437 -4.88 -11.22 -8.88
CA SER A 437 -5.68 -10.19 -8.20
C SER A 437 -5.44 -10.14 -6.68
N GLU A 438 -4.99 -11.25 -6.10
CA GLU A 438 -4.62 -11.35 -4.67
C GLU A 438 -3.11 -11.38 -4.45
N GLY A 439 -2.34 -11.00 -5.48
CA GLY A 439 -0.91 -10.79 -5.44
C GLY A 439 -0.05 -12.03 -5.60
N PHE A 440 -0.61 -13.18 -5.96
CA PHE A 440 0.19 -14.33 -6.36
C PHE A 440 0.90 -14.06 -7.69
N VAL A 441 2.05 -14.70 -7.89
CA VAL A 441 2.84 -14.63 -9.12
C VAL A 441 2.81 -16.00 -9.80
N ALA A 442 2.27 -16.04 -11.01
CA ALA A 442 2.27 -17.24 -11.85
C ALA A 442 3.70 -17.64 -12.25
N LEU A 443 4.00 -18.94 -12.24
CA LEU A 443 5.23 -19.45 -12.84
C LEU A 443 5.03 -19.62 -14.35
N ASP A 444 5.89 -18.99 -15.17
CA ASP A 444 5.71 -18.93 -16.63
C ASP A 444 5.59 -20.32 -17.28
N THR A 445 6.28 -21.32 -16.75
CA THR A 445 6.34 -22.67 -17.31
C THR A 445 5.23 -23.60 -16.84
N GLU A 446 4.41 -23.19 -15.86
CA GLU A 446 3.41 -24.07 -15.22
C GLU A 446 2.11 -23.30 -14.98
N TRP A 447 1.04 -23.65 -15.70
CA TRP A 447 -0.23 -22.92 -15.62
C TRP A 447 -0.90 -23.00 -14.24
N TRP A 448 -0.60 -24.03 -13.47
CA TRP A 448 -1.16 -24.31 -12.15
C TRP A 448 -0.39 -23.70 -10.98
N HIS A 449 0.88 -23.30 -11.16
CA HIS A 449 1.78 -22.93 -10.07
C HIS A 449 1.74 -21.43 -9.78
N PHE A 450 1.55 -21.09 -8.50
CA PHE A 450 1.48 -19.71 -8.02
C PHE A 450 2.31 -19.47 -6.76
N ASP A 451 3.23 -18.51 -6.84
CA ASP A 451 4.08 -18.07 -5.73
C ASP A 451 3.44 -16.90 -4.95
N ALA A 452 3.48 -16.96 -3.62
CA ALA A 452 3.14 -15.81 -2.78
C ALA A 452 4.23 -14.71 -2.90
N PRO A 453 3.87 -13.42 -2.92
CA PRO A 453 4.78 -12.33 -3.33
C PRO A 453 5.93 -12.07 -2.35
N ASP A 454 5.85 -12.58 -1.12
CA ASP A 454 6.81 -12.39 -0.04
C ASP A 454 7.64 -13.66 0.25
N TRP A 455 7.64 -14.65 -0.64
CA TRP A 455 8.33 -15.92 -0.43
C TRP A 455 9.82 -15.76 -0.04
N GLN A 456 10.49 -14.69 -0.50
CA GLN A 456 11.90 -14.39 -0.23
C GLN A 456 12.20 -14.28 1.26
N ALA A 457 11.22 -13.79 2.02
CA ALA A 457 11.37 -13.53 3.45
C ALA A 457 11.25 -14.79 4.32
N HIS A 458 10.79 -15.92 3.75
CA HIS A 458 10.50 -17.13 4.51
C HIS A 458 11.59 -18.18 4.33
N PRO A 459 12.13 -18.80 5.40
CA PRO A 459 13.15 -19.84 5.27
C PRO A 459 12.60 -21.13 4.64
N VAL A 460 13.49 -21.90 4.03
CA VAL A 460 13.22 -23.31 3.66
C VAL A 460 12.99 -24.11 4.93
N MET A 461 11.97 -24.97 4.94
CA MET A 461 11.57 -25.78 6.08
C MET A 461 11.53 -27.27 5.74
N ASP A 462 11.75 -28.11 6.75
CA ASP A 462 11.61 -29.57 6.69
C ASP A 462 10.69 -30.10 7.81
N VAL A 463 9.58 -29.41 8.00
CA VAL A 463 8.57 -29.73 9.02
C VAL A 463 7.69 -30.88 8.50
N PRO A 464 7.49 -31.97 9.25
CA PRO A 464 6.59 -33.05 8.83
C PRO A 464 5.15 -32.57 8.71
N LEU A 465 4.43 -32.95 7.64
CA LEU A 465 3.03 -32.55 7.41
C LEU A 465 2.09 -32.93 8.57
N ALA A 466 2.38 -34.03 9.28
CA ALA A 466 1.61 -34.51 10.43
C ALA A 466 1.76 -33.66 11.70
N SER A 467 2.76 -32.77 11.77
CA SER A 467 3.12 -32.06 13.01
C SER A 467 2.39 -30.72 13.22
N VAL A 468 1.60 -30.27 12.23
CA VAL A 468 0.91 -28.98 12.27
C VAL A 468 -0.57 -29.20 12.62
N GLY A 469 -0.99 -28.76 13.81
CA GLY A 469 -2.39 -28.75 14.27
C GLY A 469 -2.85 -29.98 15.06
N ASN A 470 -2.12 -30.35 16.12
CA ASN A 470 -2.65 -31.01 17.32
C ASN A 470 -2.92 -29.97 18.41
#